data_AF-A0A0H2ST10-F1
#
_entry.id   AF-A0A0H2ST10-F1
#
_cell.length_a   1.000
_cell.length_b   1.000
_cell.length_c   1.000
_cell.angle_alpha   90.00
_cell.angle_beta   90.00
_cell.angle_gamma   90.00
#
_symmetry.space_group_name_H-M   'P 1'
#
loop_
_entity.id
_entity.type
_entity.pdbx_description
1 polymer ?
#
loop_
_entity_poly.entity_id
_entity_poly.type
_entity_poly.pdbx_seq_one_letter_code
_entity_poly.pdbx_strand_id
1 'polypeptide(L)'
;MNSIVDILKEVQITEEDIILILQRYKPALQKIMGKQVNLDFYDDEIHVQEKFKSDEFGKIKSFGALKIKDFNAMIKDGIPKEFVDALVIVKIVEEWLELLTMHEKEVIFWRYINHDFEKEKNRYKTLSYEKIAVKLNLSKVGVYKIVKNSLRKIKRHNNI
;
A
#
# COMPACT_ATOMS: atom_id res chain seq x y z
N MET A 1 12.11 16.02 -14.40
CA MET A 1 11.71 15.38 -13.13
C MET A 1 11.32 13.96 -13.46
N ASN A 2 12.07 12.98 -12.99
CA ASN A 2 11.82 11.57 -13.32
C ASN A 2 10.55 11.07 -12.62
N SER A 3 9.76 10.24 -13.30
CA SER A 3 8.58 9.60 -12.72
C SER A 3 9.00 8.62 -11.63
N ILE A 4 8.16 8.39 -10.61
CA ILE A 4 8.35 7.28 -9.66
C ILE A 4 8.49 5.94 -10.41
N VAL A 5 7.82 5.83 -11.56
CA VAL A 5 7.90 4.68 -12.47
C VAL A 5 9.31 4.50 -13.06
N ASP A 6 10.04 5.60 -13.31
CA ASP A 6 11.40 5.55 -13.86
C ASP A 6 12.44 5.22 -12.78
N ILE A 7 12.21 5.66 -11.54
CA ILE A 7 13.05 5.31 -10.38
C ILE A 7 13.02 3.79 -10.14
N LEU A 8 11.87 3.14 -10.35
CA LEU A 8 11.71 1.71 -10.11
C LEU A 8 12.35 0.82 -11.18
N LYS A 9 12.73 1.35 -12.35
CA LYS A 9 13.27 0.54 -13.47
C LYS A 9 14.79 0.41 -13.51
N GLU A 10 15.53 1.34 -12.90
CA GLU A 10 17.00 1.36 -12.96
C GLU A 10 17.67 1.27 -11.58
N VAL A 11 16.90 1.35 -10.49
CA VAL A 11 17.41 1.37 -9.12
C VAL A 11 16.95 0.13 -8.39
N GLN A 12 17.91 -0.62 -7.81
CA GLN A 12 17.56 -1.72 -6.90
C GLN A 12 16.74 -1.19 -5.73
N ILE A 13 15.51 -1.69 -5.58
CA ILE A 13 14.66 -1.31 -4.47
C ILE A 13 15.21 -1.90 -3.16
N THR A 14 15.31 -1.07 -2.13
CA THR A 14 15.71 -1.50 -0.79
C THR A 14 14.50 -1.93 0.05
N GLU A 15 14.72 -2.60 1.19
CA GLU A 15 13.63 -2.87 2.14
C GLU A 15 13.00 -1.58 2.67
N GLU A 16 13.80 -0.51 2.78
CA GLU A 16 13.32 0.79 3.25
C GLU A 16 12.34 1.43 2.27
N ASP A 17 12.66 1.36 0.98
CA ASP A 17 11.79 1.87 -0.08
C ASP A 17 10.46 1.12 -0.10
N ILE A 18 10.50 -0.21 0.06
CA ILE A 18 9.29 -1.05 0.17
C ILE A 18 8.45 -0.62 1.36
N ILE A 19 9.05 -0.46 2.54
CA ILE A 19 8.35 -0.02 3.75
C ILE A 19 7.72 1.36 3.55
N LEU A 20 8.46 2.29 2.94
CA LEU A 20 7.96 3.64 2.66
C LEU A 20 6.77 3.62 1.70
N ILE A 21 6.81 2.79 0.66
CA ILE A 21 5.71 2.64 -0.30
C ILE A 21 4.49 1.98 0.35
N LEU A 22 4.67 0.92 1.14
CA LEU A 22 3.59 0.30 1.93
C LEU A 22 2.92 1.32 2.86
N GLN A 23 3.72 2.15 3.53
CA GLN A 23 3.25 3.24 4.40
C GLN A 23 2.56 4.39 3.63
N ARG A 24 2.67 4.46 2.31
CA ARG A 24 1.97 5.44 1.48
C ARG A 24 0.61 4.95 0.99
N TYR A 25 0.29 3.67 1.16
CA TYR A 25 -0.97 3.08 0.69
C TYR A 25 -2.21 3.78 1.25
N LYS A 26 -2.34 3.87 2.59
CA LYS A 26 -3.48 4.55 3.23
C LYS A 26 -3.59 6.03 2.85
N PRO A 27 -2.51 6.86 2.87
CA PRO A 27 -2.55 8.22 2.33
C PRO A 27 -2.98 8.29 0.85
N ALA A 28 -2.52 7.36 0.01
CA ALA A 28 -2.88 7.32 -1.40
C ALA A 28 -4.38 7.03 -1.58
N LEU A 29 -4.93 6.07 -0.83
CA LEU A 29 -6.37 5.80 -0.80
C LEU A 29 -7.17 7.02 -0.36
N GLN A 30 -6.74 7.74 0.69
CA GLN A 30 -7.42 8.96 1.12
C GLN A 30 -7.41 10.05 0.05
N LYS A 31 -6.30 10.19 -0.66
CA LYS A 31 -6.16 11.15 -1.75
C LYS A 31 -7.07 10.80 -2.92
N ILE A 32 -7.13 9.52 -3.28
CA ILE A 32 -8.03 9.03 -4.32
C ILE A 32 -9.47 9.26 -3.91
N MET A 33 -9.84 8.93 -2.66
CA MET A 33 -11.21 9.00 -2.17
C MET A 33 -11.65 10.41 -1.74
N GLY A 34 -10.74 11.38 -1.70
CA GLY A 34 -11.01 12.75 -1.24
C GLY A 34 -11.44 12.85 0.23
N LYS A 35 -11.22 11.81 1.06
CA LYS A 35 -11.64 11.77 2.46
C LYS A 35 -10.75 10.89 3.32
N GLN A 36 -10.89 11.01 4.63
CA GLN A 36 -10.25 10.10 5.58
C GLN A 36 -10.80 8.68 5.40
N VAL A 37 -9.90 7.70 5.39
CA VAL A 37 -10.22 6.27 5.29
C VAL A 37 -9.74 5.53 6.53
N ASN A 38 -10.57 4.62 7.00
CA ASN A 38 -10.20 3.60 7.98
C ASN A 38 -10.09 2.26 7.24
N LEU A 39 -9.01 1.53 7.50
CA LEU A 39 -8.72 0.26 6.85
C LEU A 39 -8.89 -0.87 7.85
N ASP A 40 -9.38 -1.99 7.37
CA ASP A 40 -9.41 -3.26 8.07
C ASP A 40 -8.90 -4.38 7.16
N PHE A 41 -8.60 -5.54 7.75
CA PHE A 41 -8.20 -6.72 7.01
C PHE A 41 -9.08 -7.91 7.39
N TYR A 42 -9.81 -8.44 6.41
CA TYR A 42 -10.62 -9.65 6.53
C TYR A 42 -10.79 -10.27 5.15
N ASP A 43 -11.13 -11.57 5.08
CA ASP A 43 -11.33 -12.30 3.82
C ASP A 43 -10.18 -12.16 2.80
N ASP A 44 -8.93 -12.13 3.28
CA ASP A 44 -7.70 -11.95 2.47
C ASP A 44 -7.55 -10.59 1.76
N GLU A 45 -8.39 -9.62 2.09
CA GLU A 45 -8.44 -8.31 1.45
C GLU A 45 -8.36 -7.15 2.46
N ILE A 46 -7.87 -6.00 1.97
CA ILE A 46 -7.91 -4.74 2.72
C ILE A 46 -9.24 -4.05 2.40
N HIS A 47 -10.05 -3.84 3.43
CA HIS A 47 -11.36 -3.20 3.30
C HIS A 47 -11.35 -1.78 3.85
N VAL A 48 -12.03 -0.87 3.15
CA VAL A 48 -12.27 0.50 3.63
C VAL A 48 -13.57 0.54 4.43
N GLN A 49 -13.50 0.85 5.73
CA GLN A 49 -14.62 0.73 6.68
C GLN A 49 -15.76 1.79 6.55
N GLU A 50 -15.93 2.50 5.42
CA GLU A 50 -17.02 3.49 5.28
C GLU A 50 -17.76 3.53 3.95
N LYS A 51 -19.07 3.81 4.04
CA LYS A 51 -19.97 4.13 2.91
C LYS A 51 -19.53 5.42 2.20
N PHE A 52 -19.60 5.39 0.87
CA PHE A 52 -19.30 6.52 -0.02
C PHE A 52 -20.19 7.72 0.34
N LYS A 53 -19.59 8.89 0.61
CA LYS A 53 -20.30 10.18 0.70
C LYS A 53 -20.00 11.00 -0.56
N SER A 54 -20.56 10.58 -1.70
CA SER A 54 -20.94 11.45 -2.83
C SER A 54 -21.08 10.65 -4.12
N ASP A 55 -22.08 11.03 -4.91
CA ASP A 55 -22.39 10.48 -6.23
C ASP A 55 -21.34 10.83 -7.31
N GLU A 56 -20.37 11.70 -7.02
CA GLU A 56 -19.25 12.00 -7.94
C GLU A 56 -18.27 10.82 -8.07
N PHE A 57 -18.17 9.99 -7.02
CA PHE A 57 -17.27 8.83 -6.98
C PHE A 57 -17.91 7.52 -7.47
N GLY A 58 -19.22 7.51 -7.73
CA GLY A 58 -19.87 6.41 -8.47
C GLY A 58 -19.24 6.18 -9.84
N LYS A 59 -18.67 7.24 -10.45
CA LYS A 59 -17.89 7.17 -11.68
C LYS A 59 -16.51 6.52 -11.49
N ILE A 60 -15.94 6.55 -10.28
CA ILE A 60 -14.66 5.88 -9.96
C ILE A 60 -14.84 4.40 -9.64
N LYS A 61 -16.04 3.97 -9.20
CA LYS A 61 -16.41 2.55 -9.27
C LYS A 61 -16.53 2.02 -10.71
N SER A 62 -16.78 2.88 -11.70
CA SER A 62 -16.67 2.52 -13.13
C SER A 62 -15.27 2.67 -13.71
N PHE A 63 -14.28 3.11 -12.93
CA PHE A 63 -12.91 3.16 -13.42
C PHE A 63 -12.34 1.75 -13.42
N GLY A 64 -12.22 1.20 -14.62
CA GLY A 64 -11.11 0.31 -14.97
C GLY A 64 -9.73 0.96 -14.78
N ALA A 65 -9.55 1.95 -13.88
CA ALA A 65 -8.29 2.59 -13.51
C ALA A 65 -7.28 1.58 -12.97
N LEU A 66 -7.74 0.58 -12.23
CA LEU A 66 -6.90 -0.53 -11.76
C LEU A 66 -6.40 -1.40 -12.93
N LYS A 67 -7.03 -1.30 -14.11
CA LYS A 67 -6.59 -1.93 -15.37
C LYS A 67 -5.76 -1.01 -16.26
N ILE A 68 -5.61 0.28 -15.93
CA ILE A 68 -4.84 1.22 -16.74
C ILE A 68 -3.35 0.86 -16.62
N LYS A 69 -2.72 0.61 -17.76
CA LYS A 69 -1.28 0.35 -17.88
C LYS A 69 -0.47 1.62 -18.17
N ASP A 70 -1.13 2.68 -18.62
CA ASP A 70 -0.46 3.92 -19.06
C ASP A 70 -0.83 5.12 -18.19
N PHE A 71 -0.08 5.30 -17.10
CA PHE A 71 -0.20 6.46 -16.21
C PHE A 71 0.22 7.78 -16.88
N ASN A 72 1.05 7.73 -17.93
CA ASN A 72 1.48 8.94 -18.63
C ASN A 72 0.37 9.50 -19.53
N ALA A 73 -0.47 8.63 -20.09
CA ALA A 73 -1.69 9.05 -20.79
C ALA A 73 -2.63 9.82 -19.86
N MET A 74 -2.84 9.35 -18.63
CA MET A 74 -3.69 10.04 -17.65
C MET A 74 -3.23 11.47 -17.37
N ILE A 75 -1.92 11.69 -17.24
CA ILE A 75 -1.36 13.04 -17.04
C ILE A 75 -1.60 13.91 -18.27
N LYS A 76 -1.42 13.37 -19.48
CA LYS A 76 -1.69 14.08 -20.74
C LYS A 76 -3.17 14.43 -20.90
N ASP A 77 -4.05 13.59 -20.37
CA ASP A 77 -5.52 13.79 -20.36
C ASP A 77 -5.98 14.78 -19.26
N GLY A 78 -5.03 15.44 -18.58
CA GLY A 78 -5.32 16.51 -17.62
C GLY A 78 -5.59 16.03 -16.19
N ILE A 79 -5.41 14.73 -15.89
CA ILE A 79 -5.52 14.23 -14.52
C ILE A 79 -4.33 14.77 -13.70
N PRO A 80 -4.57 15.36 -12.51
CA PRO A 80 -3.49 15.87 -11.68
C PRO A 80 -2.44 14.79 -11.39
N LYS A 81 -1.16 15.11 -11.60
CA LYS A 81 -0.03 14.18 -11.38
C LYS A 81 -0.09 13.53 -10.01
N GLU A 82 -0.48 14.29 -9.00
CA GLU A 82 -0.57 13.82 -7.62
C GLU A 82 -1.66 12.75 -7.38
N PHE A 83 -2.69 12.71 -8.21
CA PHE A 83 -3.71 11.65 -8.21
C PHE A 83 -3.18 10.41 -8.93
N VAL A 84 -2.46 10.63 -10.05
CA VAL A 84 -1.76 9.56 -10.77
C VAL A 84 -0.72 8.87 -9.89
N ASP A 85 0.11 9.64 -9.17
CA ASP A 85 1.09 9.12 -8.21
C ASP A 85 0.42 8.28 -7.10
N ALA A 86 -0.76 8.69 -6.62
CA ALA A 86 -1.53 7.92 -5.64
C ALA A 86 -2.05 6.60 -6.22
N LEU A 87 -2.56 6.59 -7.46
CA LEU A 87 -2.98 5.38 -8.16
C LEU A 87 -1.82 4.39 -8.37
N VAL A 88 -0.64 4.90 -8.75
CA VAL A 88 0.58 4.09 -8.89
C VAL A 88 0.93 3.41 -7.57
N ILE A 89 0.89 4.14 -6.45
CA ILE A 89 1.17 3.58 -5.12
C ILE A 89 0.18 2.47 -4.77
N VAL A 90 -1.12 2.69 -4.95
CA VAL A 90 -2.15 1.69 -4.67
C VAL A 90 -1.89 0.42 -5.49
N LYS A 91 -1.67 0.58 -6.80
CA LYS A 91 -1.43 -0.56 -7.70
C LYS A 91 -0.17 -1.34 -7.34
N ILE A 92 0.95 -0.67 -7.07
CA ILE A 92 2.20 -1.34 -6.68
C ILE A 92 2.01 -2.14 -5.40
N VAL A 93 1.35 -1.56 -4.40
CA VAL A 93 1.12 -2.24 -3.13
C VAL A 93 0.20 -3.45 -3.30
N GLU A 94 -0.88 -3.33 -4.07
CA GLU A 94 -1.76 -4.46 -4.38
C GLU A 94 -1.00 -5.58 -5.11
N GLU A 95 -0.21 -5.26 -6.13
CA GLU A 95 0.66 -6.22 -6.83
C GLU A 95 1.64 -6.92 -5.87
N TRP A 96 2.22 -6.19 -4.90
CA TRP A 96 3.09 -6.77 -3.89
C TRP A 96 2.36 -7.66 -2.89
N LEU A 97 1.14 -7.30 -2.49
CA LEU A 97 0.33 -8.12 -1.59
C LEU A 97 -0.08 -9.44 -2.26
N GLU A 98 -0.32 -9.46 -3.57
CA GLU A 98 -0.62 -10.69 -4.33
C GLU A 98 0.55 -11.70 -4.33
N LEU A 99 1.78 -11.28 -4.02
CA LEU A 99 2.93 -12.18 -3.85
C LEU A 99 2.92 -12.93 -2.50
N LEU A 100 2.07 -12.49 -1.58
CA LEU A 100 2.06 -12.90 -0.18
C LEU A 100 0.89 -13.83 0.10
N THR A 101 1.11 -14.78 1.01
CA THR A 101 0.00 -15.57 1.58
C THR A 101 -0.89 -14.69 2.45
N MET A 102 -2.12 -15.13 2.72
CA MET A 102 -3.06 -14.40 3.60
C MET A 102 -2.44 -13.98 4.93
N HIS A 103 -1.73 -14.89 5.61
CA HIS A 103 -1.06 -14.59 6.88
C HIS A 103 0.07 -13.55 6.72
N GLU A 104 0.80 -13.58 5.60
CA GLU A 104 1.83 -12.58 5.30
C GLU A 104 1.22 -11.22 4.99
N LYS A 105 0.15 -11.16 4.18
CA LYS A 105 -0.62 -9.95 3.88
C LYS A 105 -1.12 -9.30 5.17
N GLU A 106 -1.76 -10.08 6.06
CA GLU A 106 -2.30 -9.56 7.31
C GLU A 106 -1.22 -8.98 8.22
N VAL A 107 -0.08 -9.68 8.37
CA VAL A 107 1.05 -9.18 9.18
C VAL A 107 1.63 -7.90 8.58
N ILE A 108 1.79 -7.82 7.25
CA ILE A 108 2.26 -6.61 6.57
C ILE A 108 1.25 -5.46 6.71
N PHE A 109 -0.03 -5.76 6.61
CA PHE A 109 -1.10 -4.80 6.80
C PHE A 109 -0.98 -4.12 8.18
N TRP A 110 -0.96 -4.89 9.25
CA TRP A 110 -0.84 -4.35 10.61
C TRP A 110 0.51 -3.67 10.88
N ARG A 111 1.58 -4.12 10.22
CA ARG A 111 2.93 -3.60 10.46
C ARG A 111 3.25 -2.33 9.69
N TYR A 112 2.72 -2.12 8.48
CA TYR A 112 3.15 -1.01 7.62
C TYR A 112 1.99 -0.24 6.97
N ILE A 113 0.81 -0.83 6.78
CA ILE A 113 -0.28 -0.18 6.04
C ILE A 113 -1.25 0.51 7.01
N ASN A 114 -1.68 -0.20 8.05
CA ASN A 114 -2.65 0.35 9.00
C ASN A 114 -1.96 1.22 10.04
N HIS A 115 -1.99 2.53 9.82
CA HIS A 115 -1.41 3.54 10.69
C HIS A 115 -2.36 4.71 10.94
N ASP A 116 -2.19 5.36 12.08
CA ASP A 116 -3.02 6.52 12.49
C ASP A 116 -2.39 7.87 12.11
N PHE A 117 -1.44 7.87 11.18
CA PHE A 117 -0.72 9.04 10.66
C PHE A 117 0.18 9.76 11.67
N GLU A 118 0.24 9.30 12.92
CA GLU A 118 1.28 9.70 13.86
C GLU A 118 2.64 9.31 13.28
N LYS A 119 3.56 10.28 13.13
CA LYS A 119 4.90 10.04 12.59
C LYS A 119 5.91 9.98 13.71
N GLU A 120 6.78 8.96 13.65
CA GLU A 120 8.00 8.90 14.43
C GLU A 120 9.17 9.08 13.47
N LYS A 121 9.81 10.26 13.52
CA LYS A 121 10.78 10.72 12.52
C LYS A 121 10.17 10.71 11.10
N ASN A 122 10.72 9.91 10.18
CA ASN A 122 10.30 9.84 8.78
C ASN A 122 9.29 8.71 8.48
N ARG A 123 8.83 7.97 9.50
CA ARG A 123 7.90 6.83 9.30
C ARG A 123 6.61 7.02 10.07
N TYR A 124 5.52 6.47 9.54
CA TYR A 124 4.30 6.35 10.32
C TYR A 124 4.46 5.32 11.43
N LYS A 125 3.89 5.62 12.58
CA LYS A 125 3.79 4.75 13.73
C LYS A 125 2.75 3.67 13.42
N THR A 126 3.15 2.42 13.59
CA THR A 126 2.35 1.23 13.32
C THR A 126 2.40 0.27 14.51
N LEU A 127 1.64 -0.82 14.45
CA LEU A 127 1.69 -1.83 15.51
C LEU A 127 3.09 -2.44 15.60
N SER A 128 3.64 -2.50 16.81
CA SER A 128 4.91 -3.19 17.09
C SER A 128 4.75 -4.70 16.86
N TYR A 129 5.88 -5.40 16.68
CA TYR A 129 5.87 -6.87 16.58
C TYR A 129 5.15 -7.53 17.76
N GLU A 130 5.25 -6.96 18.95
CA GLU A 130 4.57 -7.43 20.16
C GLU A 130 3.05 -7.29 20.05
N LYS A 131 2.57 -6.11 19.64
CA LYS A 131 1.13 -5.88 19.49
C LYS A 131 0.51 -6.75 18.39
N ILE A 132 1.25 -6.97 17.30
CA ILE A 132 0.82 -7.87 16.23
C ILE A 132 0.80 -9.32 16.72
N ALA A 133 1.82 -9.74 17.47
CA ALA A 133 1.90 -11.08 18.05
C ALA A 133 0.68 -11.38 18.93
N VAL A 134 0.32 -10.46 19.83
CA VAL A 134 -0.90 -10.57 20.65
C VAL A 134 -2.16 -10.60 19.78
N LYS A 135 -2.25 -9.70 18.79
CA LYS A 135 -3.44 -9.57 17.94
C LYS A 135 -3.71 -10.81 17.08
N LEU A 136 -2.66 -11.44 16.57
CA LEU A 136 -2.75 -12.59 15.66
C LEU A 136 -2.49 -13.93 16.35
N ASN A 137 -2.35 -13.94 17.68
CA ASN A 137 -1.99 -15.12 18.47
C ASN A 137 -0.72 -15.83 17.93
N LEU A 138 0.32 -15.05 17.63
CA LEU A 138 1.62 -15.51 17.15
C LEU A 138 2.71 -15.22 18.17
N SER A 139 3.87 -15.86 18.04
CA SER A 139 5.07 -15.41 18.77
C SER A 139 5.65 -14.16 18.10
N LYS A 140 6.24 -13.25 18.90
CA LYS A 140 6.98 -12.08 18.40
C LYS A 140 8.03 -12.45 17.34
N VAL A 141 8.77 -13.54 17.58
CA VAL A 141 9.77 -14.07 16.64
C VAL A 141 9.12 -14.56 15.35
N GLY A 142 7.95 -15.19 15.45
CA GLY A 142 7.13 -15.60 14.31
C GLY A 142 6.74 -14.39 13.45
N VAL A 143 6.19 -13.35 14.06
CA VAL A 143 5.83 -12.10 13.33
C VAL A 143 7.06 -11.49 12.66
N TYR A 144 8.20 -11.40 13.35
CA TYR A 144 9.44 -10.89 12.77
C TYR A 144 9.88 -11.69 11.53
N LYS A 145 9.85 -13.03 11.61
CA LYS A 145 10.20 -13.90 10.48
C LYS A 145 9.23 -13.72 9.31
N ILE A 146 7.93 -13.62 9.56
CA ILE A 146 6.92 -13.38 8.53
C ILE A 146 7.18 -12.05 7.82
N VAL A 147 7.43 -10.98 8.57
CA VAL A 147 7.75 -9.66 7.99
C VAL A 147 9.01 -9.72 7.13
N LYS A 148 10.11 -10.29 7.63
CA LYS A 148 11.37 -10.39 6.87
C LYS A 148 11.22 -11.24 5.61
N ASN A 149 10.48 -12.34 5.68
CA ASN A 149 10.23 -13.18 4.52
C ASN A 149 9.37 -12.46 3.47
N SER A 150 8.34 -11.75 3.90
CA SER A 150 7.45 -10.98 3.01
C SER A 150 8.20 -9.88 2.28
N LEU A 151 8.98 -9.06 3.01
CA LEU A 151 9.82 -8.01 2.41
C LEU A 151 10.85 -8.61 1.43
N ARG A 152 11.41 -9.77 1.74
CA ARG A 152 12.34 -10.47 0.83
C ARG A 152 11.64 -10.95 -0.45
N LYS A 153 10.40 -11.45 -0.39
CA LYS A 153 9.62 -11.84 -1.58
C LYS A 153 9.38 -10.64 -2.47
N ILE A 154 8.90 -9.53 -1.90
CA ILE A 154 8.67 -8.28 -2.62
C ILE A 154 9.97 -7.77 -3.26
N LYS A 155 11.05 -7.68 -2.48
CA LYS A 155 12.35 -7.22 -2.98
C LYS A 155 12.86 -8.06 -4.15
N ARG A 156 12.73 -9.39 -4.07
CA ARG A 156 13.12 -10.31 -5.14
C ARG A 156 12.32 -10.08 -6.41
N HIS A 157 11.02 -9.78 -6.31
CA HIS A 157 10.18 -9.52 -7.47
C HIS A 157 10.56 -8.24 -8.23
N ASN A 158 11.00 -7.20 -7.52
CA ASN A 158 11.31 -5.90 -8.13
C ASN A 158 12.73 -5.78 -8.70
N ASN A 159 13.68 -6.63 -8.26
CA ASN A 159 15.09 -6.54 -8.66
C ASN A 159 15.50 -7.66 -9.66
N ILE A 160 14.56 -8.12 -10.49
CA ILE A 160 14.79 -9.13 -11.54
C ILE A 160 15.18 -8.44 -12.85
#